data_AF-A0A351HXA7-F1
#
_entry.id   AF-A0A351HXA7-F1
#
_cell.length_a   1.000
_cell.length_b   1.000
_cell.length_c   1.000
_cell.angle_alpha   90.00
_cell.angle_beta   90.00
_cell.angle_gamma   90.00
#
_symmetry.space_group_name_H-M   'P 1'
#
loop_
_entity.id
_entity.type
_entity.pdbx_description
1 polymer ?
#
loop_
_entity_poly.entity_id
_entity_poly.type
_entity_poly.pdbx_seq_one_letter_code
_entity_poly.pdbx_strand_id
1 'polypeptide(L)' 'MDDPRIIQNPTTNELQTVISEGILASGVLVNTDSNQTIATIGLSNQQAFSWDNWDVPTYQERHKDSYDIISQYFKQLETK' A
#
# COMPACT_ATOMS: atom_id res chain seq x y z
N MET A 1 -10.38 15.52 -17.44
CA MET A 1 -11.27 14.43 -17.89
C MET A 1 -11.85 13.82 -16.64
N ASP A 2 -13.02 14.30 -16.23
CA ASP A 2 -13.77 13.71 -15.12
C ASP A 2 -14.60 12.55 -15.66
N ASP A 3 -14.48 11.41 -15.00
CA ASP A 3 -15.24 10.20 -15.32
C ASP A 3 -16.73 10.44 -14.97
N PRO A 4 -17.66 10.38 -15.94
CA PRO A 4 -19.06 10.73 -15.74
C PRO A 4 -19.86 9.67 -14.95
N ARG A 5 -19.22 8.61 -14.47
CA ARG A 5 -19.90 7.51 -13.77
C ARG A 5 -20.30 7.94 -12.36
N ILE A 6 -21.61 8.13 -12.14
CA ILE A 6 -22.20 8.24 -10.80
C ILE A 6 -22.27 6.83 -10.21
N ILE A 7 -21.31 6.48 -9.36
CA ILE A 7 -21.34 5.23 -8.60
C ILE A 7 -22.32 5.41 -7.44
N GLN A 8 -23.57 4.98 -7.62
CA GLN A 8 -24.53 4.93 -6.53
C GLN A 8 -24.14 3.81 -5.57
N ASN A 9 -23.78 4.20 -4.35
CA ASN A 9 -23.23 3.34 -3.30
C ASN A 9 -21.96 2.60 -3.76
N PRO A 10 -20.78 3.27 -3.76
CA PRO A 10 -19.54 2.52 -3.83
C PRO A 10 -19.55 1.53 -2.65
N THR A 11 -19.75 0.25 -2.92
CA THR A 11 -19.53 -0.80 -1.93
C THR A 11 -18.03 -0.80 -1.68
N THR A 12 -17.59 0.00 -0.71
CA THR A 12 -16.19 0.29 -0.38
C THR A 12 -15.39 -0.96 0.01
N ASN A 13 -15.96 -2.16 -0.06
CA ASN A 13 -15.39 -3.35 0.57
C ASN A 13 -15.80 -4.67 -0.10
N GLU A 14 -15.75 -4.76 -1.44
CA GLU A 14 -15.86 -6.07 -2.12
C GLU A 14 -14.55 -6.87 -2.05
N LEU A 15 -13.43 -6.20 -1.78
CA LEU A 15 -12.15 -6.83 -1.46
C LEU A 15 -12.04 -6.86 0.06
N GLN A 16 -12.17 -8.06 0.66
CA GLN A 16 -12.02 -8.32 2.10
C GLN A 16 -10.60 -7.93 2.57
N THR A 17 -10.37 -6.65 2.74
CA THR A 17 -9.07 -6.11 3.07
C THR A 17 -8.88 -6.26 4.58
N VAL A 18 -7.82 -6.94 4.97
CA VAL A 18 -7.44 -7.13 6.37
C VAL A 18 -6.19 -6.32 6.66
N ILE A 19 -6.16 -5.67 7.82
CA ILE A 19 -4.96 -5.00 8.32
C ILE A 19 -4.17 -6.05 9.09
N SER A 20 -2.89 -6.20 8.77
CA SER A 20 -1.94 -6.99 9.55
C SER A 20 -0.88 -6.10 10.19
N GLU A 21 -0.47 -6.46 11.40
CA GLU A 21 0.55 -5.75 12.20
C GLU A 21 1.96 -6.29 11.93
N GLY A 22 2.07 -7.41 11.21
CA GLY A 22 3.32 -8.05 10.92
C GLY A 22 3.19 -9.32 10.09
N ILE A 23 4.34 -9.89 9.71
CA ILE A 23 4.44 -11.15 8.99
C ILE A 23 5.48 -12.06 9.64
N LEU A 24 5.16 -13.35 9.73
CA LEU A 24 6.11 -14.40 10.07
C LEU A 24 6.18 -15.38 8.90
N ALA A 25 7.39 -15.70 8.46
CA ALA A 25 7.63 -16.63 7.37
C ALA A 25 8.71 -17.62 7.77
N SER A 26 8.49 -18.89 7.44
CA SER A 26 9.47 -19.95 7.66
C SER A 26 9.55 -20.85 6.43
N GLY A 27 10.70 -21.49 6.26
CA GLY A 27 10.97 -22.33 5.10
C GLY A 27 11.89 -23.48 5.46
N VAL A 28 11.67 -24.61 4.79
CA VAL A 28 12.48 -25.82 4.90
C VAL A 28 12.94 -26.21 3.50
N LEU A 29 14.25 -26.32 3.31
CA LEU A 29 14.82 -26.90 2.11
C LEU A 29 15.06 -28.39 2.34
N VAL A 30 14.45 -29.22 1.50
CA VAL A 30 14.53 -30.69 1.59
C VAL A 30 15.18 -31.24 0.33
N ASN A 31 16.12 -32.18 0.50
CA ASN A 31 16.58 -33.04 -0.58
C ASN A 31 15.49 -34.08 -0.87
N THR A 32 14.89 -34.04 -2.05
CA THR A 32 13.79 -34.95 -2.41
C THR A 32 14.22 -36.41 -2.55
N ASP A 33 15.48 -36.67 -2.90
CA ASP A 33 15.98 -38.01 -3.17
C ASP A 33 16.31 -38.75 -1.86
N SER A 34 16.84 -38.05 -0.87
CA SER A 34 17.15 -38.61 0.46
C SER A 34 16.08 -38.32 1.52
N ASN A 35 15.08 -37.50 1.19
CA ASN A 35 14.09 -36.94 2.11
C ASN A 35 14.71 -36.26 3.35
N GLN A 36 15.91 -35.71 3.22
CA GLN A 36 16.63 -35.05 4.30
C GLN A 36 16.50 -33.54 4.22
N THR A 37 16.30 -32.89 5.38
CA THR A 37 16.34 -31.44 5.49
C THR A 37 17.78 -30.94 5.33
N ILE A 38 18.00 -30.10 4.32
CA ILE A 38 19.30 -29.48 4.04
C ILE A 38 19.45 -28.20 4.86
N ALA A 39 18.39 -27.39 4.93
CA ALA A 39 18.43 -26.09 5.59
C ALA A 39 17.05 -25.65 6.05
N THR A 40 17.01 -24.76 7.04
CA THR A 40 15.78 -24.11 7.50
C THR A 40 16.01 -22.62 7.68
N ILE A 41 14.95 -21.83 7.47
CA ILE A 41 14.93 -20.39 7.74
C ILE A 41 13.66 -20.04 8.51
N GLY A 42 13.75 -19.09 9.42
CA GLY A 42 12.58 -18.54 10.13
C GLY A 42 11.88 -19.49 11.10
N LEU A 43 12.45 -20.67 11.40
CA LEU A 43 11.88 -21.62 12.37
C LEU A 43 12.30 -21.35 13.82
N SER A 44 13.47 -20.74 14.04
CA SER A 44 14.00 -20.46 15.37
C SER A 44 13.53 -19.13 15.94
N ASN A 45 13.24 -18.16 15.07
CA ASN A 45 12.74 -16.85 15.48
C ASN A 45 11.22 -16.82 15.35
N GLN A 46 10.53 -16.86 16.50
CA GLN A 46 9.07 -16.79 16.57
C GLN A 46 8.54 -15.34 16.60
N GLN A 47 9.44 -14.36 16.49
CA GLN A 47 9.05 -12.96 16.42
C GLN A 47 8.70 -12.57 14.98
N ALA A 48 7.47 -12.11 14.78
CA ALA A 48 7.05 -11.57 13.49
C ALA A 48 7.82 -10.29 13.16
N PHE A 49 8.08 -10.06 11.88
CA PHE A 49 8.49 -8.76 11.40
C PHE A 49 7.27 -7.84 11.45
N SER A 50 7.30 -6.84 12.33
CA SER A 50 6.23 -5.86 12.48
C SER A 50 6.51 -4.60 11.68
N TRP A 51 5.46 -3.90 11.30
CA TRP A 51 5.55 -2.54 10.76
C TRP A 51 4.61 -1.62 11.54
N ASP A 52 4.97 -0.34 11.58
CA ASP A 52 4.10 0.67 12.13
C ASP A 52 2.82 0.74 11.30
N ASN A 53 1.70 1.01 11.97
CA ASN A 53 0.45 1.25 11.27
C ASN A 53 0.65 2.34 10.22
N TRP A 54 0.08 2.11 9.04
CA TRP A 54 -0.15 3.18 8.09
C TRP A 54 -1.26 4.05 8.68
N ASP A 55 -0.93 4.88 9.66
CA ASP A 55 -1.87 5.89 10.13
C ASP A 55 -2.26 6.72 8.92
N VAL A 56 -3.56 6.80 8.67
CA VAL A 56 -4.10 7.79 7.74
C VAL A 56 -3.59 9.13 8.27
N PRO A 57 -2.81 9.91 7.49
CA PRO A 57 -2.33 11.19 7.98
C PRO A 57 -3.54 11.95 8.52
N THR A 58 -3.48 12.36 9.79
CA THR A 58 -4.52 13.18 10.41
C THR A 58 -4.78 14.31 9.43
N TYR A 59 -6.02 14.45 8.94
CA TYR A 59 -6.35 15.37 7.85
C TYR A 59 -5.50 16.64 7.93
N GLN A 60 -4.54 16.77 7.02
CA GLN A 60 -3.77 17.99 6.85
C GLN A 60 -4.36 18.68 5.63
N GLU A 61 -4.89 19.90 5.83
CA GLU A 61 -5.28 20.75 4.72
C GLU A 61 -4.09 20.85 3.76
N ARG A 62 -4.30 20.41 2.52
CA ARG A 62 -3.25 20.45 1.49
C ARG A 62 -2.72 21.88 1.37
N HIS A 63 -1.41 22.07 1.42
CA HIS A 63 -0.78 23.34 1.09
C HIS A 63 -1.11 23.71 -0.36
N LYS A 64 -1.92 24.76 -0.53
CA LYS A 64 -2.40 25.26 -1.82
C LYS A 64 -1.49 26.34 -2.41
N ASP A 65 -0.36 26.64 -1.78
CA ASP A 65 0.54 27.72 -2.23
C ASP A 65 1.04 27.52 -3.66
N SER A 66 1.14 26.27 -4.13
CA SER A 66 1.50 25.93 -5.50
C SER A 66 0.35 26.09 -6.51
N TYR A 67 -0.89 26.27 -6.06
CA TYR A 67 -2.06 26.38 -6.92
C TYR A 67 -2.03 27.68 -7.73
N ASP A 68 -1.48 28.75 -7.16
CA ASP A 68 -1.32 30.02 -7.87
C ASP A 68 -0.35 29.88 -9.05
N ILE A 69 0.75 29.14 -8.87
CA ILE A 69 1.73 28.86 -9.92
C ILE A 69 1.08 28.06 -11.06
N ILE A 70 0.33 27.01 -10.71
CA ILE A 70 -0.38 26.17 -11.69
C ILE A 70 -1.48 26.97 -12.40
N SER A 71 -2.23 27.81 -11.67
CA SER A 71 -3.27 28.67 -12.23
C SER A 71 -2.70 29.66 -13.24
N GLN A 72 -1.56 30.29 -12.93
CA GLN A 72 -0.89 31.22 -13.84
C GLN A 72 -0.42 30.52 -15.11
N TYR A 73 0.16 29.32 -15.00
CA TYR A 73 0.59 28.53 -16.16
C TYR A 73 -0.58 28.25 -17.12
N PHE A 74 -1.73 27.80 -16.60
CA PHE A 74 -2.89 27.51 -17.44
C PHE A 74 -3.53 28.77 -18.05
N LYS A 75 -3.60 29.88 -17.30
CA LYS A 75 -4.07 31.18 -17.84
C LYS A 75 -3.22 31.64 -19.02
N GLN A 76 -1.89 31.48 -18.95
CA GLN A 76 -0.98 31.86 -20.04
C GLN A 76 -1.15 30.98 -21.29
N LEU A 77 -1.56 29.72 -21.14
CA LEU A 77 -1.84 28.83 -22.27
C LEU A 77 -3.17 29.18 -22.97
N GLU A 78 -4.16 29.71 -22.26
CA GLU A 78 -5.45 30.13 -22.84
C GLU A 78 -5.38 31.47 -23.58
N THR A 79 -4.37 32.31 -23.30
CA THR A 79 -4.21 33.63 -23.95
C THR A 79 -3.32 33.62 -25.20
N LYS A 80 -2.87 32.44 -25.64
CA LYS A 80 -2.08 32.23 -26.86
C LYS A 80 -2.92 31.57 -27.95
#